data_AF-A0A926KSU5-F1
#
_entry.id   AF-A0A926KSU5-F1
#
_cell.length_a   1.000
_cell.length_b   1.000
_cell.length_c   1.000
_cell.angle_alpha   90.00
_cell.angle_beta   90.00
_cell.angle_gamma   90.00
#
_symmetry.space_group_name_H-M   'P 1'
#
loop_
_entity.id
_entity.type
_entity.pdbx_description
1 polymer ?
#
loop_
_entity_poly.entity_id
_entity_poly.type
_entity_poly.pdbx_seq_one_letter_code
_entity_poly.pdbx_strand_id
1 'polypeptide(L)'
;MNCVLFSVDFFCYFDAQIYYEGMSLSDPGTYHKIALANNIDPNAVLELLDDPAAITAARADIVKVKHLGVNSYPTLLLRNRNELISLGGAMGIEELEERLARTNFIQNTAGEHCSLDNKNGC
;
A
#
# COMPACT_ATOMS: atom_id res chain seq x y z
N MET A 1 -8.01 15.75 -4.91
CA MET A 1 -8.13 14.27 -4.88
C MET A 1 -7.00 13.78 -3.98
N ASN A 2 -7.31 13.10 -2.87
CA ASN A 2 -6.27 12.62 -1.94
C ASN A 2 -5.64 11.37 -2.54
N CYS A 3 -4.35 11.43 -2.92
CA CYS A 3 -3.65 10.32 -3.59
C CYS A 3 -3.63 9.04 -2.75
N VAL A 4 -3.61 9.17 -1.42
CA VAL A 4 -3.61 8.03 -0.50
C VAL A 4 -4.92 7.26 -0.62
N LEU A 5 -6.06 7.97 -0.62
CA LEU A 5 -7.38 7.35 -0.69
C LEU A 5 -7.57 6.60 -2.03
N PHE A 6 -7.17 7.22 -3.15
CA PHE A 6 -7.23 6.59 -4.46
C PHE A 6 -6.43 5.27 -4.52
N SER A 7 -5.23 5.23 -3.93
CA SER A 7 -4.40 4.02 -3.95
C SER A 7 -4.98 2.86 -3.12
N VAL A 8 -5.61 3.16 -1.98
CA VAL A 8 -6.24 2.15 -1.11
C VAL A 8 -7.52 1.63 -1.75
N ASP A 9 -8.33 2.50 -2.33
CA ASP A 9 -9.56 2.12 -3.03
C ASP A 9 -9.25 1.24 -4.25
N PHE A 10 -8.23 1.62 -5.03
CA PHE A 10 -7.74 0.80 -6.15
C PHE A 10 -7.30 -0.59 -5.69
N PHE A 11 -6.50 -0.68 -4.62
CA PHE A 11 -6.02 -1.95 -4.11
C PHE A 11 -7.16 -2.83 -3.58
N CYS A 12 -8.11 -2.25 -2.86
CA CYS A 12 -9.30 -2.97 -2.38
C CYS A 12 -10.13 -3.53 -3.54
N TYR A 13 -10.34 -2.72 -4.59
CA TYR A 13 -11.02 -3.17 -5.80
C TYR A 13 -10.24 -4.30 -6.49
N PHE A 14 -8.92 -4.14 -6.66
CA PHE A 14 -8.04 -5.16 -7.24
C PHE A 14 -8.13 -6.48 -6.46
N ASP A 15 -7.97 -6.46 -5.14
CA ASP A 15 -8.06 -7.66 -4.29
C ASP A 15 -9.40 -8.36 -4.46
N ALA A 16 -10.50 -7.61 -4.50
CA ALA A 16 -11.82 -8.19 -4.69
C ALA A 16 -11.96 -8.92 -6.03
N GLN A 17 -11.41 -8.35 -7.11
CA GLN A 17 -11.41 -8.97 -8.43
C GLN A 17 -10.59 -10.29 -8.47
N ILE A 18 -9.51 -10.38 -7.70
CA ILE A 18 -8.66 -11.58 -7.68
C ILE A 18 -9.25 -12.65 -6.76
N TYR A 19 -9.61 -12.30 -5.53
CA TYR A 19 -9.99 -13.27 -4.51
C TYR A 19 -11.46 -13.67 -4.55
N TYR A 20 -12.38 -12.75 -4.87
CA TYR A 20 -13.81 -13.08 -4.94
C TYR A 20 -14.26 -13.41 -6.36
N GLU A 21 -13.81 -12.64 -7.36
CA GLU A 21 -14.19 -12.87 -8.76
C GLU A 21 -13.28 -13.87 -9.48
N GLY A 22 -12.18 -14.32 -8.85
CA GLY A 22 -11.30 -15.36 -9.37
C GLY A 22 -10.52 -14.97 -10.62
N MET A 23 -10.33 -13.67 -10.87
CA MET A 23 -9.56 -13.21 -12.03
C MET A 23 -8.09 -13.62 -11.93
N SER A 24 -7.48 -13.94 -13.07
CA SER A 24 -6.09 -14.40 -13.11
C SER A 24 -5.10 -13.24 -13.03
N LEU A 25 -4.11 -13.36 -12.14
CA LEU A 25 -2.94 -12.46 -12.08
C LEU A 25 -1.98 -12.62 -13.27
N SER A 26 -2.10 -13.71 -14.04
CA SER A 26 -1.24 -13.96 -15.21
C SER A 26 -1.89 -13.54 -16.52
N ASP A 27 -3.14 -13.10 -16.50
CA ASP A 27 -3.86 -12.60 -17.68
C ASP A 27 -3.77 -11.07 -17.75
N PRO A 28 -3.08 -10.48 -18.76
CA PRO A 28 -3.06 -9.03 -18.98
C PRO A 28 -4.46 -8.43 -19.09
N GLY A 29 -5.44 -9.19 -19.56
CA GLY A 29 -6.85 -8.77 -19.63
C GLY A 29 -7.47 -8.44 -18.27
N THR A 30 -6.97 -9.03 -17.17
CA THR A 30 -7.37 -8.68 -15.80
C THR A 30 -6.99 -7.24 -15.48
N TYR A 31 -5.73 -6.86 -15.72
CA TYR A 31 -5.22 -5.53 -15.41
C TYR A 31 -5.87 -4.44 -16.27
N HIS A 32 -6.15 -4.74 -17.55
CA HIS A 32 -6.89 -3.83 -18.43
C HIS A 32 -8.31 -3.52 -17.88
N LYS A 33 -9.05 -4.54 -17.45
CA LYS A 33 -10.40 -4.36 -16.88
C LYS A 33 -10.35 -3.54 -15.59
N ILE A 34 -9.38 -3.80 -14.72
CA ILE A 34 -9.20 -3.08 -13.46
C ILE A 34 -8.83 -1.60 -13.72
N ALA A 35 -7.98 -1.33 -14.71
CA ALA A 35 -7.62 0.03 -15.09
C ALA A 35 -8.84 0.84 -15.55
N LEU A 36 -9.66 0.27 -16.44
CA LEU A 36 -10.90 0.88 -16.91
C LEU A 36 -11.87 1.19 -15.76
N ALA A 37 -12.07 0.26 -14.84
CA ALA A 37 -12.96 0.44 -13.69
C ALA A 37 -12.52 1.57 -12.74
N ASN A 38 -11.23 1.92 -12.76
CA ASN A 38 -10.63 2.91 -11.87
C ASN A 38 -10.20 4.21 -12.60
N ASN A 39 -10.64 4.41 -13.85
CA ASN A 39 -10.28 5.56 -14.69
C ASN A 39 -8.76 5.75 -14.88
N ILE A 40 -8.02 4.64 -14.94
CA ILE A 40 -6.60 4.60 -15.29
C ILE A 40 -6.48 4.24 -16.77
N ASP A 41 -5.52 4.84 -17.49
CA ASP A 41 -5.26 4.47 -18.88
C ASP A 41 -4.85 2.98 -18.97
N PRO A 42 -5.67 2.11 -19.58
CA PRO A 42 -5.39 0.70 -19.65
C PRO A 42 -4.15 0.38 -20.48
N ASN A 43 -3.83 1.19 -21.50
CA ASN A 43 -2.65 0.96 -22.33
C ASN A 43 -1.37 1.24 -21.54
N ALA A 44 -1.34 2.34 -20.78
CA ALA A 44 -0.23 2.66 -19.90
C ALA A 44 0.01 1.58 -18.84
N VAL A 45 -1.05 0.96 -18.32
CA VAL A 45 -0.92 -0.19 -17.38
C VAL A 45 -0.29 -1.39 -18.06
N LEU A 46 -0.74 -1.75 -19.26
CA LEU A 46 -0.19 -2.87 -20.00
C LEU A 46 1.28 -2.64 -20.39
N GLU A 47 1.63 -1.44 -20.82
CA GLU A 47 3.02 -1.05 -21.09
C GLU A 47 3.89 -1.18 -19.83
N LEU A 48 3.37 -0.80 -18.66
CA LEU A 48 4.09 -0.90 -17.39
C LEU A 48 4.34 -2.35 -16.95
N LEU A 49 3.43 -3.28 -17.26
CA LEU A 49 3.60 -4.71 -16.93
C LEU A 49 4.81 -5.32 -17.64
N ASP A 50 5.12 -4.85 -18.85
CA ASP A 50 6.24 -5.32 -19.67
C ASP A 50 7.50 -4.45 -19.53
N ASP A 51 7.42 -3.30 -18.84
CA ASP A 51 8.56 -2.40 -18.65
C ASP A 51 9.65 -3.02 -17.75
N PRO A 52 10.88 -3.24 -18.27
CA PRO A 52 11.99 -3.75 -17.48
C PRO A 52 12.34 -2.91 -16.24
N ALA A 53 12.12 -1.60 -16.30
CA ALA A 53 12.38 -0.70 -15.17
C ALA A 53 11.36 -0.94 -14.05
N ALA A 54 10.07 -1.06 -14.40
CA ALA A 54 9.00 -1.39 -13.45
C ALA A 54 9.21 -2.77 -12.80
N ILE A 55 9.58 -3.79 -13.60
CA ILE A 55 9.92 -5.13 -13.10
C ILE A 55 11.11 -5.08 -12.12
N THR A 56 12.12 -4.28 -12.43
CA THR A 56 13.29 -4.10 -11.58
C THR A 56 12.93 -3.40 -10.27
N ALA A 57 12.10 -2.35 -10.32
CA ALA A 57 11.61 -1.65 -9.15
C ALA A 57 10.81 -2.57 -8.22
N ALA A 58 9.86 -3.34 -8.76
CA ALA A 58 9.07 -4.31 -7.99
C ALA A 58 9.95 -5.37 -7.29
N ARG A 59 10.98 -5.88 -7.98
CA ARG A 59 11.95 -6.82 -7.37
C ARG A 59 12.78 -6.15 -6.27
N ALA A 60 13.18 -4.89 -6.46
CA ALA A 60 13.93 -4.14 -5.46
C ALA A 60 13.11 -3.95 -4.17
N ASP A 61 11.79 -3.76 -4.27
CA ASP A 61 10.92 -3.65 -3.10
C ASP A 61 10.85 -4.97 -2.31
N ILE A 62 10.74 -6.13 -2.99
CA ILE A 62 10.78 -7.44 -2.33
C ILE A 62 12.12 -7.63 -1.60
N VAL A 63 13.24 -7.28 -2.24
CA VAL A 63 14.58 -7.36 -1.64
C VAL A 63 14.68 -6.41 -0.44
N LYS A 64 14.18 -5.19 -0.57
CA LYS A 64 14.20 -4.17 0.48
C LYS A 64 13.46 -4.66 1.72
N VAL A 65 12.24 -5.17 1.60
CA VAL A 65 11.47 -5.63 2.77
C VAL A 65 12.07 -6.87 3.42
N LYS A 66 12.72 -7.75 2.66
CA LYS A 66 13.51 -8.86 3.23
C LYS A 66 14.67 -8.38 4.09
N HIS A 67 15.40 -7.35 3.66
CA HIS A 67 16.45 -6.73 4.49
C HIS A 67 15.90 -6.07 5.75
N LEU A 68 14.62 -5.70 5.75
CA LEU A 68 13.90 -5.21 6.93
C LEU A 68 13.36 -6.34 7.83
N GLY A 69 13.65 -7.61 7.51
CA GLY A 69 13.19 -8.77 8.28
C GLY A 69 11.74 -9.17 8.02
N VAL A 70 11.09 -8.63 6.98
CA VAL A 70 9.72 -9.01 6.59
C VAL A 70 9.77 -10.33 5.81
N ASN A 71 9.12 -11.36 6.35
CA ASN A 71 9.12 -12.71 5.78
C ASN A 71 7.74 -13.19 5.30
N SER A 72 6.70 -12.40 5.53
CA SER A 72 5.31 -12.73 5.17
C SER A 72 4.51 -11.47 4.89
N TYR A 73 3.45 -11.62 4.10
CA TYR A 73 2.47 -10.56 3.84
C TYR A 73 1.09 -10.95 4.42
N PRO A 74 0.28 -9.98 4.87
CA PRO A 74 0.64 -8.57 5.06
C PRO A 74 1.57 -8.38 6.28
N THR A 75 2.39 -7.32 6.28
CA THR A 75 3.18 -6.87 7.45
C THR A 75 3.18 -5.35 7.48
N LEU A 76 2.81 -4.77 8.63
CA LEU A 76 2.83 -3.33 8.88
C LEU A 76 4.04 -2.97 9.73
N LEU A 77 4.86 -2.04 9.22
CA LEU A 77 6.02 -1.48 9.93
C LEU A 77 5.76 -0.01 10.25
N LEU A 78 5.97 0.37 11.52
CA LEU A 78 5.95 1.76 11.98
C LEU A 78 7.38 2.31 11.97
N ARG A 79 7.59 3.44 11.28
CA ARG A 79 8.85 4.19 11.36
C ARG A 79 8.81 5.13 12.58
N ASN A 80 9.70 4.91 13.54
CA ASN A 80 9.92 5.81 14.66
C ASN A 80 11.35 6.37 14.59
N ARG A 81 11.50 7.60 14.08
CA ARG A 81 12.81 8.20 13.75
C ARG A 81 13.63 7.29 12.82
N ASN A 82 14.71 6.69 13.34
CA ASN A 82 15.59 5.79 12.60
C ASN A 82 15.24 4.31 12.82
N GLU A 83 14.32 4.01 13.73
CA GLU A 83 13.88 2.65 14.03
C GLU A 83 12.65 2.25 13.20
N LEU A 84 12.55 0.97 12.88
CA LEU A 84 11.35 0.36 12.31
C LEU A 84 10.82 -0.67 13.30
N ILE A 85 9.57 -0.49 13.71
CA ILE A 85 8.89 -1.34 14.68
C ILE A 85 7.82 -2.13 13.93
N SER A 86 7.86 -3.46 14.02
CA SER A 86 6.80 -4.29 13.43
C SER A 86 5.53 -4.22 14.28
N LEU A 87 4.43 -3.79 13.67
CA LEU A 87 3.10 -3.87 14.28
C LEU A 87 2.44 -5.22 14.02
N GLY A 88 2.97 -6.03 13.09
CA GLY A 88 2.49 -7.38 12.76
C GLY A 88 1.78 -7.44 11.41
N GLY A 89 1.03 -8.52 11.17
CA GLY A 89 0.38 -8.82 9.89
C GLY A 89 -1.14 -8.78 9.95
N ALA A 90 -1.79 -9.79 9.33
CA ALA A 90 -3.24 -9.89 9.32
C ALA A 90 -3.77 -10.00 10.76
N MET A 91 -4.54 -8.99 11.19
CA MET A 91 -5.14 -8.90 12.52
C MET A 91 -6.41 -8.04 12.50
N GLY A 92 -7.19 -8.11 13.58
CA GLY A 92 -8.33 -7.22 13.80
C GLY A 92 -7.91 -5.79 14.10
N ILE A 93 -8.84 -4.85 13.92
CA ILE A 93 -8.57 -3.42 14.16
C ILE A 93 -8.24 -3.15 15.63
N GLU A 94 -8.92 -3.81 16.57
CA GLU A 94 -8.69 -3.65 18.00
C GLU A 94 -7.29 -4.11 18.40
N GLU A 95 -6.83 -5.25 17.86
CA GLU A 95 -5.47 -5.74 18.11
C GLU A 95 -4.41 -4.78 17.56
N LEU A 96 -4.66 -4.21 16.37
CA LEU A 96 -3.77 -3.23 15.77
C LEU A 96 -3.69 -1.96 16.65
N GLU A 97 -4.83 -1.45 17.10
CA GLU A 97 -4.92 -0.29 17.99
C GLU A 97 -4.19 -0.55 19.32
N GLU A 98 -4.36 -1.72 19.93
CA GLU A 98 -3.65 -2.11 21.15
C GLU A 98 -2.13 -2.19 20.96
N ARG A 99 -1.66 -2.73 19.82
CA ARG A 99 -0.22 -2.80 19.50
C ARG A 99 0.35 -1.42 19.24
N LEU A 100 -0.39 -0.56 18.54
CA LEU A 100 0.00 0.82 18.31
C LEU A 100 0.09 1.59 19.63
N ALA A 101 -0.91 1.46 20.51
CA ALA A 101 -0.95 2.13 21.82
C ALA A 101 0.16 1.67 22.77
N ARG A 102 0.57 0.39 22.70
CA ARG A 102 1.71 -0.14 23.48
C ARG A 102 3.06 0.33 22.94
N THR A 103 3.12 0.79 21.70
CA THR A 103 4.35 1.26 21.10
C THR A 103 4.63 2.67 21.63
N ASN A 104 5.67 2.82 22.44
CA ASN A 104 6.12 4.14 22.90
C ASN A 104 6.90 4.83 21.77
N PHE A 105 6.19 5.44 20.83
CA PHE A 105 6.81 6.27 19.80
C PHE A 105 6.71 7.75 20.19
N ILE A 106 7.71 8.51 19.78
CA ILE A 106 7.75 9.94 20.07
C ILE A 106 6.78 10.60 19.10
N GLN A 107 5.59 10.89 19.60
CA GLN A 107 4.67 11.83 18.97
C GLN A 107 5.41 13.16 18.92
N ASN A 108 5.66 13.68 17.72
CA ASN A 108 6.13 15.05 17.60
C ASN A 108 4.94 15.96 17.96
N THR A 109 4.74 16.20 19.25
CA THR A 109 3.74 17.14 19.79
C THR A 109 4.25 18.59 19.75
N ALA A 110 5.19 18.89 18.86
CA ALA A 110 5.45 20.25 18.37
C ALA A 110 4.75 20.36 17.01
N GLY A 111 3.64 21.08 16.99
CA GLY A 111 2.61 20.96 15.98
C GLY A 111 3.04 21.23 14.54
N GLU A 112 2.64 20.33 13.66
CA GLU A 112 1.85 20.77 12.51
C GLU A 112 0.40 20.41 12.83
N HIS A 113 -0.36 21.44 13.21
CA HIS A 113 -1.81 21.38 13.12
C HIS A 113 -2.14 21.25 11.63
N CYS A 114 -2.17 20.03 11.10
CA CYS A 114 -2.75 19.78 9.78
C CYS A 114 -4.26 19.92 9.98
N SER A 115 -4.74 21.17 10.01
CA SER A 115 -6.14 21.47 9.80
C SER A 115 -6.49 20.89 8.44
N LEU A 116 -7.47 20.00 8.41
CA LEU A 116 -8.08 19.51 7.18
C LEU A 116 -8.93 20.62 6.54
N ASP A 117 -8.29 21.73 6.22
CA ASP A 117 -8.84 22.74 5.34
C ASP A 117 -8.55 22.21 3.95
N ASN A 118 -9.51 21.46 3.40
CA ASN A 118 -9.54 21.02 2.02
C ASN A 118 -9.28 22.21 1.09
N LYS A 119 -8.00 22.51 0.78
CA LYS A 119 -7.51 23.07 -0.48
C LYS A 119 -6.02 22.83 -0.71
N ASN A 120 -5.19 22.68 0.32
CA ASN A 120 -3.81 22.26 0.14
C ASN A 120 -3.49 21.31 1.28
N GLY A 121 -3.35 20.01 0.98
CA GLY A 121 -2.86 19.06 1.97
C GLY A 121 -1.50 19.48 2.49
N CYS A 122 -1.14 18.96 3.66
CA CYS A 122 0.26 18.68 3.90
C CYS A 122 0.77 17.84 2.69
#